data_AF-A0A4Y7ZV89-F1
#
_entry.id   AF-A0A4Y7ZV89-F1
#
_cell.length_a   1.000
_cell.length_b   1.000
_cell.length_c   1.000
_cell.angle_alpha   90.00
_cell.angle_beta   90.00
_cell.angle_gamma   90.00
#
_symmetry.space_group_name_H-M   'P 1'
#
loop_
_entity.id
_entity.type
_entity.pdbx_description
1 polymer ?
#
loop_
_entity_poly.entity_id
_entity_poly.type
_entity_poly.pdbx_seq_one_letter_code
_entity_poly.pdbx_strand_id
1 'polypeptide(L)'
;MLSFFRQSSLVVLFLLLLFAFFNTGCSQRELEPSYQHAESLPRFNQPTFSEYQQQTKAWLVKYRYFMTENHEQELSLVLPKEYQPVKANGKAVLLVHGLGDTPYTFTDVASHLAEQGYLVRTILLPGHASKVGDLILPSLADWQGVIDHHIDLLKQQSKHIWLGGYSTGANLVMSKALQDDQIEGVLLFSPAFQPRSSAARWAGLARHFVTWADRDPEDNPLRYSSLPMNAANVYYQTVKNVQEDLKGKTYNKPVFMMMGEGDQVIDTDYALAVFNTRMKHPNNHLVWLGEVLPKVNNVSMFSMDLPEKRISNSSHMGILFSPENSHYGEKGSQLICDNGQPSASKQACEAGEEVWFSAWGFEKDARIHARLTYNPYFEETMLLMDQVMGKD
;
A
#
# COMPACT_ATOMS: atom_id res chain seq x y z
N MET A 1 -0.34 -6.18 10.28
CA MET A 1 -1.16 -6.88 9.23
C MET A 1 -0.89 -8.39 9.11
N LEU A 2 0.34 -8.88 9.35
CA LEU A 2 0.69 -10.29 9.11
C LEU A 2 0.87 -11.14 10.37
N SER A 3 0.85 -10.57 11.58
CA SER A 3 0.84 -11.34 12.84
C SER A 3 -0.45 -12.16 12.98
N PHE A 4 -1.60 -11.62 12.53
CA PHE A 4 -2.90 -12.32 12.54
C PHE A 4 -2.92 -13.65 11.78
N PHE A 5 -2.15 -13.78 10.70
CA PHE A 5 -2.15 -14.98 9.86
C PHE A 5 -1.30 -16.12 10.43
N ARG A 6 -0.57 -15.90 11.54
CA ARG A 6 0.28 -16.90 12.20
C ARG A 6 -0.50 -17.87 13.11
N GLN A 7 -1.72 -17.53 13.54
CA GLN A 7 -2.46 -18.37 14.52
C GLN A 7 -3.50 -19.33 13.93
N SER A 8 -3.65 -19.41 12.60
CA SER A 8 -4.75 -20.18 11.99
C SER A 8 -4.52 -21.68 11.83
N SER A 9 -3.45 -22.26 12.40
CA SER A 9 -3.21 -23.71 12.36
C SER A 9 -3.50 -24.45 13.67
N LEU A 10 -4.02 -23.78 14.71
CA LEU A 10 -4.32 -24.44 16.00
C LEU A 10 -5.64 -24.02 16.68
N VAL A 11 -6.46 -23.15 16.10
CA VAL A 11 -7.67 -22.62 16.77
C VAL A 11 -9.01 -23.10 16.16
N VAL A 12 -8.99 -24.09 15.26
CA VAL A 12 -10.23 -24.66 14.69
C VAL A 12 -10.80 -25.83 15.53
N LEU A 13 -10.20 -26.16 16.67
CA LEU A 13 -10.69 -27.27 17.50
C LEU A 13 -10.89 -26.93 18.99
N PHE A 14 -11.44 -25.77 19.34
CA PHE A 14 -11.88 -25.52 20.73
C PHE A 14 -13.01 -24.48 20.84
N LEU A 15 -14.07 -24.61 20.03
CA LEU A 15 -15.23 -23.69 20.06
C LEU A 15 -16.57 -24.34 20.44
N LEU A 16 -16.56 -25.38 21.28
CA LEU A 16 -17.83 -25.97 21.76
C LEU A 16 -17.96 -26.29 23.26
N LEU A 17 -16.96 -26.05 24.12
CA LEU A 17 -17.13 -26.35 25.55
C LEU A 17 -16.38 -25.36 26.44
N LEU A 18 -17.09 -24.33 26.91
CA LEU A 18 -17.14 -23.87 28.31
C LEU A 18 -17.86 -22.52 28.40
N PHE A 19 -19.19 -22.58 28.30
CA PHE A 19 -20.04 -21.66 29.04
C PHE A 19 -19.94 -22.06 30.52
N ALA A 20 -19.22 -21.27 31.33
CA ALA A 20 -19.57 -20.91 32.72
C ALA A 20 -18.34 -20.41 33.51
N PHE A 21 -18.56 -19.30 34.23
CA PHE A 21 -17.73 -18.67 35.26
C PHE A 21 -16.41 -18.00 34.82
N PHE A 22 -16.38 -16.65 34.83
CA PHE A 22 -15.94 -15.87 35.98
C PHE A 22 -16.30 -14.38 35.77
N ASN A 23 -17.10 -13.84 36.71
CA ASN A 23 -17.19 -12.40 36.95
C ASN A 23 -15.92 -11.99 37.71
N THR A 24 -15.01 -11.27 37.06
CA THR A 24 -13.94 -10.50 37.71
C THR A 24 -13.80 -9.16 37.00
N GLY A 25 -13.62 -8.09 37.78
CA GLY A 25 -13.94 -6.71 37.44
C GLY A 25 -13.40 -6.19 36.12
N CYS A 26 -14.29 -5.59 35.32
CA CYS A 26 -13.92 -4.72 34.20
C CYS A 26 -13.28 -3.44 34.74
N SER A 27 -11.96 -3.45 34.93
CA SER A 27 -11.17 -2.24 34.73
C SER A 27 -11.28 -1.92 33.24
N GLN A 28 -12.12 -0.95 32.84
CA GLN A 28 -12.06 -0.37 31.50
C GLN A 28 -10.66 0.22 31.33
N ARG A 29 -9.75 -0.55 30.73
CA ARG A 29 -8.49 -0.02 30.22
C ARG A 29 -8.90 1.02 29.17
N GLU A 30 -8.63 2.30 29.42
CA GLU A 30 -8.82 3.33 28.39
C GLU A 30 -8.06 2.86 27.15
N LEU A 31 -8.76 2.73 26.03
CA LEU A 31 -8.14 2.40 24.76
C LEU A 31 -7.17 3.53 24.40
N GLU A 32 -5.90 3.19 24.13
CA GLU A 32 -4.89 4.14 23.65
C GLU A 32 -5.50 5.06 22.57
N PRO A 33 -5.19 6.37 22.57
CA PRO A 33 -5.83 7.33 21.66
C PRO A 33 -5.77 6.92 20.18
N SER A 34 -4.71 6.22 19.76
CA SER A 34 -4.53 5.72 18.39
C SER A 34 -5.58 4.68 17.97
N TYR A 35 -6.14 3.92 18.91
CA TYR A 35 -7.16 2.89 18.67
C TYR A 35 -8.61 3.41 18.75
N GLN A 36 -8.80 4.66 19.20
CA GLN A 36 -10.11 5.30 19.17
C GLN A 36 -10.39 5.84 17.77
N HIS A 37 -11.65 5.88 17.34
CA HIS A 37 -12.04 6.44 16.03
C HIS A 37 -12.71 7.80 16.17
N ALA A 38 -12.61 8.62 15.12
CA ALA A 38 -13.38 9.85 14.97
C ALA A 38 -14.88 9.56 14.81
N GLU A 39 -15.72 10.58 14.97
CA GLU A 39 -17.17 10.43 14.76
C GLU A 39 -17.52 10.19 13.28
N SER A 40 -16.73 10.74 12.35
CA SER A 40 -16.95 10.61 10.91
C SER A 40 -15.66 10.76 10.11
N LEU A 41 -15.67 10.21 8.90
CA LEU A 41 -14.62 10.39 7.89
C LEU A 41 -14.61 11.81 7.31
N PRO A 42 -13.47 12.29 6.78
CA PRO A 42 -13.43 13.55 6.05
C PRO A 42 -14.20 13.41 4.73
N ARG A 43 -14.80 14.52 4.29
CA ARG A 43 -15.37 14.59 2.94
C ARG A 43 -14.25 14.56 1.91
N PHE A 44 -14.50 13.89 0.78
CA PHE A 44 -13.57 13.81 -0.35
C PHE A 44 -14.12 14.45 -1.64
N ASN A 45 -15.32 15.04 -1.59
CA ASN A 45 -16.05 15.53 -2.76
C ASN A 45 -15.95 17.05 -2.97
N GLN A 46 -14.84 17.66 -2.57
CA GLN A 46 -14.60 19.09 -2.75
C GLN A 46 -14.45 19.43 -4.24
N PRO A 47 -14.97 20.58 -4.72
CA PRO A 47 -14.98 20.92 -6.14
C PRO A 47 -13.58 21.16 -6.74
N THR A 48 -12.55 21.36 -5.92
CA THR A 48 -11.16 21.53 -6.37
C THR A 48 -10.19 20.70 -5.52
N PHE A 49 -9.04 20.36 -6.09
CA PHE A 49 -8.00 19.63 -5.35
C PHE A 49 -7.41 20.46 -4.20
N SER A 50 -7.29 21.79 -4.38
CA SER A 50 -6.82 22.70 -3.33
C SER A 50 -7.76 22.69 -2.11
N GLU A 51 -9.08 22.75 -2.34
CA GLU A 51 -10.06 22.64 -1.26
C GLU A 51 -10.03 21.27 -0.58
N TYR A 52 -9.87 20.19 -1.34
CA TYR A 52 -9.67 18.84 -0.79
C TYR A 52 -8.44 18.77 0.11
N GLN A 53 -7.30 19.32 -0.33
CA GLN A 53 -6.07 19.35 0.46
C GLN A 53 -6.23 20.17 1.74
N GLN A 54 -6.83 21.37 1.66
CA GLN A 54 -7.05 22.24 2.81
C GLN A 54 -7.98 21.60 3.84
N GLN A 55 -9.12 21.04 3.40
CA GLN A 55 -10.08 20.41 4.30
C GLN A 55 -9.55 19.10 4.89
N THR A 56 -8.76 18.33 4.12
CA THR A 56 -8.04 17.17 4.63
C THR A 56 -7.04 17.58 5.71
N LYS A 57 -6.27 18.66 5.50
CA LYS A 57 -5.36 19.20 6.53
C LYS A 57 -6.11 19.59 7.79
N ALA A 58 -7.21 20.33 7.67
CA ALA A 58 -8.02 20.72 8.82
C ALA A 58 -8.56 19.51 9.61
N TRP A 59 -8.96 18.45 8.90
CA TRP A 59 -9.41 17.22 9.53
C TRP A 59 -8.26 16.47 10.23
N LEU A 60 -7.09 16.35 9.58
CA LEU A 60 -5.92 15.68 10.17
C LEU A 60 -5.38 16.43 11.40
N VAL A 61 -5.35 17.77 11.38
CA VAL A 61 -4.99 18.57 12.58
C VAL A 61 -5.86 18.19 13.79
N LYS A 62 -7.13 17.85 13.58
CA LYS A 62 -8.06 17.50 14.65
C LYS A 62 -7.97 16.04 15.10
N TYR A 63 -7.75 15.10 14.18
CA TYR A 63 -7.94 13.67 14.46
C TYR A 63 -6.67 12.82 14.34
N ARG A 64 -5.57 13.36 13.81
CA ARG A 64 -4.31 12.63 13.69
C ARG A 64 -3.69 12.36 15.05
N TYR A 65 -3.19 11.14 15.21
CA TYR A 65 -2.29 10.78 16.30
C TYR A 65 -0.86 11.16 15.88
N PHE A 66 -0.39 12.30 16.38
CA PHE A 66 0.94 12.83 16.08
C PHE A 66 2.03 12.06 16.83
N MET A 67 3.12 11.73 16.13
CA MET A 67 4.23 10.93 16.68
C MET A 67 5.52 11.73 16.83
N THR A 68 5.62 12.88 16.18
CA THR A 68 6.78 13.77 16.23
C THR A 68 6.40 15.10 16.88
N GLU A 69 7.37 15.86 17.39
CA GLU A 69 7.10 17.20 17.94
C GLU A 69 6.76 18.23 16.85
N ASN A 70 7.29 18.04 15.62
CA ASN A 70 7.05 18.92 14.49
C ASN A 70 5.80 18.49 13.71
N HIS A 71 4.63 18.78 14.27
CA HIS A 71 3.33 18.40 13.67
C HIS A 71 3.13 18.95 12.26
N GLU A 72 3.65 20.14 11.94
CA GLU A 72 3.53 20.72 10.59
C GLU A 72 4.35 19.93 9.56
N GLN A 73 5.58 19.54 9.91
CA GLN A 73 6.38 18.68 9.05
C GLN A 73 5.72 17.32 8.88
N GLU A 74 5.25 16.70 9.96
CA GLU A 74 4.56 15.41 9.91
C GLU A 74 3.31 15.45 9.02
N LEU A 75 2.48 16.50 9.15
CA LEU A 75 1.34 16.73 8.26
C LEU A 75 1.77 16.85 6.81
N SER A 76 2.82 17.61 6.52
CA SER A 76 3.27 17.84 5.14
C SER A 76 3.64 16.55 4.39
N LEU A 77 4.03 15.50 5.12
CA LEU A 77 4.40 14.20 4.55
C LEU A 77 3.17 13.36 4.18
N VAL A 78 2.07 13.48 4.93
CA VAL A 78 0.91 12.58 4.81
C VAL A 78 -0.29 13.22 4.09
N LEU A 79 -0.22 14.51 3.77
CA LEU A 79 -1.29 15.20 3.05
C LEU A 79 -1.40 14.73 1.59
N PRO A 80 -2.62 14.71 1.02
CA PRO A 80 -2.76 14.58 -0.42
C PRO A 80 -2.02 15.74 -1.10
N LYS A 81 -1.43 15.47 -2.27
CA LYS A 81 -0.56 16.43 -2.94
C LYS A 81 -0.76 16.42 -4.45
N GLU A 82 -0.69 17.62 -5.03
CA GLU A 82 -0.64 17.82 -6.47
C GLU A 82 0.78 18.24 -6.84
N TYR A 83 1.36 17.57 -7.83
CA TYR A 83 2.69 17.83 -8.36
C TYR A 83 2.49 18.45 -9.73
N GLN A 84 2.80 19.74 -9.81
CA GLN A 84 2.67 20.52 -11.04
C GLN A 84 3.97 20.39 -11.84
N PRO A 85 3.92 19.91 -13.10
CA PRO A 85 5.10 19.83 -13.94
C PRO A 85 5.57 21.23 -14.34
N VAL A 86 6.89 21.43 -14.45
CA VAL A 86 7.45 22.69 -14.98
C VAL A 86 7.02 22.90 -16.44
N LYS A 87 7.00 21.83 -17.23
CA LYS A 87 6.51 21.81 -18.61
C LYS A 87 5.53 20.65 -18.77
N ALA A 88 4.24 20.98 -18.91
CA ALA A 88 3.20 19.97 -19.06
C ALA A 88 3.32 19.20 -20.38
N ASN A 89 3.19 17.87 -20.31
CA ASN A 89 3.08 16.97 -21.46
C ASN A 89 1.63 16.71 -21.88
N GLY A 90 0.65 17.30 -21.18
CA GLY A 90 -0.77 17.18 -21.46
C GLY A 90 -1.43 15.90 -20.93
N LYS A 91 -0.70 15.06 -20.18
CA LYS A 91 -1.21 13.86 -19.52
C LYS A 91 -1.23 14.04 -18.00
N ALA A 92 -2.11 13.31 -17.33
CA ALA A 92 -2.25 13.36 -15.87
C ALA A 92 -2.22 11.97 -15.24
N VAL A 93 -1.78 11.86 -13.99
CA VAL A 93 -1.69 10.61 -13.24
C VAL A 93 -2.35 10.76 -11.87
N LEU A 94 -3.26 9.85 -11.54
CA LEU A 94 -3.81 9.70 -10.18
C LEU A 94 -3.14 8.51 -9.48
N LEU A 95 -2.53 8.75 -8.32
CA LEU A 95 -1.81 7.73 -7.55
C LEU A 95 -2.53 7.43 -6.22
N VAL A 96 -2.78 6.14 -5.97
CA VAL A 96 -3.60 5.64 -4.85
C VAL A 96 -2.81 4.66 -3.98
N HIS A 97 -2.53 5.05 -2.74
CA HIS A 97 -1.73 4.25 -1.79
C HIS A 97 -2.43 2.97 -1.32
N GLY A 98 -1.68 2.13 -0.60
CA GLY A 98 -2.15 0.86 -0.04
C GLY A 98 -2.87 1.01 1.31
N LEU A 99 -3.47 -0.07 1.80
CA LEU A 99 -4.12 -0.10 3.10
C LEU A 99 -3.08 0.09 4.22
N GLY A 100 -3.38 1.05 5.11
CA GLY A 100 -2.52 1.42 6.24
C GLY A 100 -1.45 2.45 5.89
N ASP A 101 -1.31 2.82 4.62
CA ASP A 101 -0.34 3.81 4.16
C ASP A 101 -0.91 5.23 4.05
N THR A 102 -0.11 6.14 3.52
CA THR A 102 -0.42 7.54 3.28
C THR A 102 -0.01 7.94 1.85
N PRO A 103 -0.41 9.12 1.34
CA PRO A 103 0.08 9.68 0.08
C PRO A 103 1.60 9.69 -0.08
N TYR A 104 2.36 9.66 1.02
CA TYR A 104 3.82 9.60 1.02
C TYR A 104 4.38 8.40 0.24
N THR A 105 3.64 7.28 0.18
CA THR A 105 3.98 6.07 -0.58
C THR A 105 4.38 6.33 -2.02
N PHE A 106 3.87 7.41 -2.61
CA PHE A 106 4.13 7.78 -4.00
C PHE A 106 5.02 9.01 -4.14
N THR A 107 5.65 9.52 -3.08
CA THR A 107 6.39 10.80 -3.14
C THR A 107 7.48 10.81 -4.21
N ASP A 108 8.26 9.72 -4.31
CA ASP A 108 9.37 9.65 -5.27
C ASP A 108 8.85 9.42 -6.70
N VAL A 109 7.92 8.46 -6.87
CA VAL A 109 7.28 8.17 -8.18
C VAL A 109 6.53 9.39 -8.73
N ALA A 110 5.81 10.13 -7.87
CA ALA A 110 5.07 11.32 -8.26
C ALA A 110 6.01 12.46 -8.67
N SER A 111 7.15 12.59 -7.98
CA SER A 111 8.16 13.60 -8.32
C SER A 111 8.80 13.28 -9.67
N HIS A 112 9.21 12.03 -9.90
CA HIS A 112 9.71 11.55 -11.21
C HIS A 112 8.72 11.83 -12.34
N LEU A 113 7.45 11.45 -12.18
CA LEU A 113 6.41 11.69 -13.18
C LEU A 113 6.18 13.20 -13.44
N ALA A 114 6.21 14.04 -12.40
CA ALA A 114 6.08 15.48 -12.58
C ALA A 114 7.28 16.08 -13.35
N GLU A 115 8.48 15.55 -13.16
CA GLU A 115 9.68 15.91 -13.93
C GLU A 115 9.55 15.48 -15.41
N GLN A 116 8.88 14.36 -15.70
CA GLN A 116 8.52 13.93 -17.05
C GLN A 116 7.35 14.72 -17.67
N GLY A 117 6.82 15.72 -16.96
CA GLY A 117 5.81 16.64 -17.47
C GLY A 117 4.36 16.27 -17.17
N TYR A 118 4.12 15.21 -16.38
CA TYR A 118 2.76 14.81 -16.00
C TYR A 118 2.21 15.71 -14.89
N LEU A 119 0.91 16.03 -14.95
CA LEU A 119 0.19 16.50 -13.77
C LEU A 119 -0.10 15.30 -12.86
N VAL A 120 0.46 15.27 -11.65
CA VAL A 120 0.30 14.11 -10.75
C VAL A 120 -0.48 14.50 -9.50
N ARG A 121 -1.41 13.64 -9.08
CA ARG A 121 -2.11 13.76 -7.79
C ARG A 121 -1.94 12.50 -6.97
N THR A 122 -1.51 12.64 -5.72
CA THR A 122 -1.62 11.60 -4.69
C THR A 122 -2.81 11.93 -3.80
N ILE A 123 -3.70 10.96 -3.60
CA ILE A 123 -4.91 11.13 -2.77
C ILE A 123 -4.79 10.35 -1.47
N LEU A 124 -5.48 10.81 -0.43
CA LEU A 124 -5.60 10.14 0.85
C LEU A 124 -6.91 9.35 0.89
N LEU A 125 -6.82 8.02 1.00
CA LEU A 125 -7.99 7.17 1.20
C LEU A 125 -8.61 7.45 2.58
N PRO A 126 -9.94 7.66 2.68
CA PRO A 126 -10.62 7.88 3.96
C PRO A 126 -10.24 6.86 5.03
N GLY A 127 -9.98 7.34 6.26
CA GLY A 127 -9.55 6.55 7.43
C GLY A 127 -8.03 6.41 7.60
N HIS A 128 -7.25 6.88 6.65
CA HIS A 128 -5.77 6.84 6.69
C HIS A 128 -5.16 8.17 7.16
N ALA A 129 -3.87 8.13 7.51
CA ALA A 129 -3.06 9.27 7.97
C ALA A 129 -3.56 10.01 9.23
N SER A 130 -4.65 9.60 9.85
CA SER A 130 -5.11 10.16 11.13
C SER A 130 -4.63 9.29 12.28
N LYS A 131 -5.42 8.30 12.67
CA LYS A 131 -5.13 7.31 13.70
C LYS A 131 -5.72 5.97 13.26
N VAL A 132 -5.11 4.87 13.65
CA VAL A 132 -5.48 3.55 13.13
C VAL A 132 -6.93 3.16 13.47
N GLY A 133 -7.50 3.69 14.56
CA GLY A 133 -8.92 3.54 14.89
C GLY A 133 -9.86 4.06 13.79
N ASP A 134 -9.48 5.10 13.05
CA ASP A 134 -10.33 5.66 11.99
C ASP A 134 -10.53 4.70 10.82
N LEU A 135 -9.67 3.70 10.63
CA LEU A 135 -9.86 2.63 9.65
C LEU A 135 -11.00 1.66 9.98
N ILE A 136 -11.65 1.81 11.14
CA ILE A 136 -12.89 1.09 11.46
C ILE A 136 -14.07 1.63 10.62
N LEU A 137 -14.01 2.90 10.20
CA LEU A 137 -15.15 3.62 9.61
C LEU A 137 -15.37 3.40 8.09
N PRO A 138 -14.34 3.28 7.23
CA PRO A 138 -14.54 3.28 5.78
C PRO A 138 -15.36 2.11 5.29
N SER A 139 -16.14 2.39 4.25
CA SER A 139 -16.72 1.41 3.35
C SER A 139 -15.92 1.34 2.04
N LEU A 140 -16.19 0.31 1.23
CA LEU A 140 -15.64 0.24 -0.13
C LEU A 140 -16.07 1.43 -0.99
N ALA A 141 -17.30 1.91 -0.81
CA ALA A 141 -17.85 3.04 -1.57
C ALA A 141 -17.12 4.36 -1.25
N ASP A 142 -16.62 4.53 -0.02
CA ASP A 142 -15.80 5.70 0.33
C ASP A 142 -14.48 5.70 -0.45
N TRP A 143 -13.82 4.54 -0.54
CA TRP A 143 -12.55 4.40 -1.26
C TRP A 143 -12.72 4.47 -2.78
N GLN A 144 -13.79 3.90 -3.34
CA GLN A 144 -14.09 4.04 -4.76
C GLN A 144 -14.53 5.48 -5.09
N GLY A 145 -15.34 6.10 -4.23
CA GLY A 145 -15.89 7.45 -4.43
C GLY A 145 -14.82 8.53 -4.45
N VAL A 146 -13.79 8.46 -3.59
CA VAL A 146 -12.67 9.41 -3.64
C VAL A 146 -11.89 9.28 -4.94
N ILE A 147 -11.69 8.05 -5.45
CA ILE A 147 -11.01 7.81 -6.73
C ILE A 147 -11.84 8.38 -7.89
N ASP A 148 -13.12 8.05 -7.95
CA ASP A 148 -14.04 8.54 -8.98
C ASP A 148 -14.06 10.07 -9.03
N HIS A 149 -14.21 10.71 -7.87
CA HIS A 149 -14.22 12.15 -7.75
C HIS A 149 -12.93 12.79 -8.27
N HIS A 150 -11.77 12.26 -7.90
CA HIS A 150 -10.49 12.82 -8.33
C HIS A 150 -10.16 12.54 -9.80
N ILE A 151 -10.67 11.45 -10.37
CA ILE A 151 -10.64 11.22 -11.83
C ILE A 151 -11.47 12.30 -12.53
N ASP A 152 -12.68 12.59 -12.06
CA ASP A 152 -13.55 13.62 -12.66
C ASP A 152 -12.91 15.02 -12.57
N LEU A 153 -12.25 15.35 -11.46
CA LEU A 153 -11.48 16.59 -11.34
C LEU A 153 -10.27 16.63 -12.29
N LEU A 154 -9.61 15.50 -12.55
CA LEU A 154 -8.51 15.43 -13.51
C LEU A 154 -8.99 15.53 -14.96
N LYS A 155 -10.16 14.96 -15.29
CA LYS A 155 -10.78 15.06 -16.64
C LYS A 155 -11.08 16.49 -17.07
N GLN A 156 -11.22 17.41 -16.12
CA GLN A 156 -11.37 18.84 -16.39
C GLN A 156 -10.06 19.50 -16.85
N GLN A 157 -8.91 18.89 -16.57
CA GLN A 157 -7.58 19.45 -16.80
C GLN A 157 -6.76 18.67 -17.85
N SER A 158 -7.04 17.38 -18.01
CA SER A 158 -6.38 16.48 -18.96
C SER A 158 -7.38 15.53 -19.60
N LYS A 159 -7.21 15.28 -20.91
CA LYS A 159 -7.96 14.24 -21.64
C LYS A 159 -7.31 12.86 -21.54
N HIS A 160 -6.06 12.82 -21.07
CA HIS A 160 -5.18 11.66 -21.06
C HIS A 160 -4.84 11.34 -19.61
N ILE A 161 -5.48 10.32 -19.03
CA ILE A 161 -5.37 10.01 -17.61
C ILE A 161 -4.83 8.59 -17.42
N TRP A 162 -3.80 8.49 -16.59
CA TRP A 162 -3.26 7.24 -16.09
C TRP A 162 -3.64 7.06 -14.62
N LEU A 163 -3.83 5.82 -14.20
CA LEU A 163 -4.04 5.50 -12.79
C LEU A 163 -2.88 4.66 -12.27
N GLY A 164 -2.32 5.02 -11.13
CA GLY A 164 -1.33 4.21 -10.43
C GLY A 164 -1.82 3.81 -9.04
N GLY A 165 -1.47 2.59 -8.63
CA GLY A 165 -1.92 2.06 -7.36
C GLY A 165 -0.91 1.12 -6.72
N TYR A 166 -0.81 1.21 -5.40
CA TYR A 166 0.02 0.33 -4.59
C TYR A 166 -0.84 -0.62 -3.77
N SER A 167 -0.55 -1.92 -3.82
CA SER A 167 -1.23 -2.92 -2.97
C SER A 167 -2.76 -2.86 -3.11
N THR A 168 -3.50 -2.53 -2.04
CA THR A 168 -4.96 -2.29 -2.11
C THR A 168 -5.35 -1.20 -3.12
N GLY A 169 -4.56 -0.13 -3.24
CA GLY A 169 -4.77 0.92 -4.23
C GLY A 169 -4.69 0.39 -5.67
N ALA A 170 -3.82 -0.59 -5.93
CA ALA A 170 -3.71 -1.25 -7.23
C ALA A 170 -5.01 -1.98 -7.62
N ASN A 171 -5.68 -2.62 -6.65
CA ASN A 171 -6.97 -3.28 -6.87
C ASN A 171 -8.03 -2.26 -7.29
N LEU A 172 -8.10 -1.14 -6.56
CA LEU A 172 -9.08 -0.09 -6.78
C LEU A 172 -8.90 0.57 -8.15
N VAL A 173 -7.67 0.95 -8.52
CA VAL A 173 -7.41 1.59 -9.82
C VAL A 173 -7.56 0.64 -10.99
N MET A 174 -7.21 -0.65 -10.83
CA MET A 174 -7.41 -1.66 -11.88
C MET A 174 -8.91 -1.89 -12.12
N SER A 175 -9.70 -2.05 -11.06
CA SER A 175 -11.17 -2.19 -11.15
C SER A 175 -11.78 -0.97 -11.84
N LYS A 176 -11.35 0.25 -11.49
CA LYS A 176 -11.80 1.48 -12.15
C LYS A 176 -11.41 1.53 -13.64
N ALA A 177 -10.16 1.20 -13.97
CA ALA A 177 -9.67 1.24 -15.35
C ALA A 177 -10.40 0.23 -16.26
N LEU A 178 -10.85 -0.91 -15.73
CA LEU A 178 -11.66 -1.90 -16.46
C LEU A 178 -13.09 -1.42 -16.77
N GLN A 179 -13.53 -0.33 -16.15
CA GLN A 179 -14.88 0.23 -16.29
C GLN A 179 -14.88 1.61 -16.97
N ASP A 180 -13.72 2.21 -17.20
CA ASP A 180 -13.57 3.54 -17.77
C ASP A 180 -12.63 3.56 -18.98
N ASP A 181 -13.23 3.60 -20.16
CA ASP A 181 -12.51 3.61 -21.44
C ASP A 181 -11.66 4.88 -21.66
N GLN A 182 -11.77 5.90 -20.81
CA GLN A 182 -10.95 7.11 -20.89
C GLN A 182 -9.60 6.98 -20.17
N ILE A 183 -9.41 5.96 -19.34
CA ILE A 183 -8.13 5.71 -18.66
C ILE A 183 -7.14 5.12 -19.66
N GLU A 184 -6.00 5.75 -19.88
CA GLU A 184 -5.05 5.35 -20.93
C GLU A 184 -4.17 4.17 -20.58
N GLY A 185 -4.00 3.89 -19.29
CA GLY A 185 -3.09 2.85 -18.82
C GLY A 185 -3.03 2.82 -17.30
N VAL A 186 -2.41 1.78 -16.76
CA VAL A 186 -2.27 1.60 -15.31
C VAL A 186 -0.83 1.30 -14.88
N LEU A 187 -0.47 1.84 -13.71
CA LEU A 187 0.82 1.65 -13.05
C LEU A 187 0.59 0.85 -11.75
N LEU A 188 0.95 -0.43 -11.74
CA LEU A 188 0.59 -1.36 -10.67
C LEU A 188 1.83 -1.74 -9.85
N PHE A 189 1.85 -1.33 -8.58
CA PHE A 189 2.94 -1.58 -7.64
C PHE A 189 2.49 -2.63 -6.61
N SER A 190 3.11 -3.82 -6.61
CA SER A 190 2.74 -4.98 -5.79
C SER A 190 1.22 -5.18 -5.68
N PRO A 191 0.50 -5.40 -6.80
CA PRO A 191 -0.95 -5.44 -6.81
C PRO A 191 -1.49 -6.57 -5.91
N ALA A 192 -2.36 -6.21 -4.97
CA ALA A 192 -2.89 -7.14 -3.99
C ALA A 192 -4.13 -7.89 -4.50
N PHE A 193 -4.06 -8.42 -5.72
CA PHE A 193 -5.19 -9.06 -6.39
C PHE A 193 -5.66 -10.34 -5.70
N GLN A 194 -4.83 -10.95 -4.87
CA GLN A 194 -5.17 -12.10 -4.05
C GLN A 194 -4.30 -12.06 -2.78
N PRO A 195 -4.89 -12.17 -1.58
CA PRO A 195 -4.12 -12.33 -0.35
C PRO A 195 -3.49 -13.72 -0.31
N ARG A 196 -2.26 -13.82 0.23
CA ARG A 196 -1.57 -15.11 0.37
C ARG A 196 -2.32 -16.09 1.29
N SER A 197 -2.95 -15.56 2.34
CA SER A 197 -3.75 -16.37 3.26
C SER A 197 -5.23 -16.39 2.88
N SER A 198 -5.76 -17.58 2.72
CA SER A 198 -7.19 -17.79 2.47
C SER A 198 -8.07 -17.41 3.67
N ALA A 199 -7.51 -17.18 4.85
CA ALA A 199 -8.25 -16.74 6.03
C ALA A 199 -8.81 -15.31 5.88
N ALA A 200 -8.21 -14.49 5.01
CA ALA A 200 -8.71 -13.16 4.67
C ALA A 200 -10.19 -13.19 4.19
N ARG A 201 -10.64 -14.32 3.62
CA ARG A 201 -12.02 -14.52 3.17
C ARG A 201 -13.06 -14.39 4.29
N TRP A 202 -12.67 -14.63 5.53
CA TRP A 202 -13.54 -14.63 6.71
C TRP A 202 -13.59 -13.29 7.42
N ALA A 203 -12.80 -12.30 7.02
CA ALA A 203 -12.72 -10.98 7.67
C ALA A 203 -14.11 -10.31 7.78
N GLY A 204 -14.96 -10.45 6.75
CA GLY A 204 -16.31 -9.89 6.76
C GLY A 204 -17.25 -10.48 7.81
N LEU A 205 -17.07 -11.75 8.18
CA LEU A 205 -17.81 -12.38 9.28
C LEU A 205 -17.14 -12.06 10.62
N ALA A 206 -15.82 -12.12 10.67
CA ALA A 206 -15.04 -11.88 11.89
C ALA A 206 -15.18 -10.46 12.43
N ARG A 207 -15.39 -9.44 11.59
CA ARG A 207 -15.55 -8.04 12.04
C ARG A 207 -16.71 -7.81 13.00
N HIS A 208 -17.71 -8.69 12.99
CA HIS A 208 -18.86 -8.62 13.88
C HIS A 208 -18.55 -9.11 15.30
N PHE A 209 -17.42 -9.79 15.49
CA PHE A 209 -17.03 -10.41 16.75
C PHE A 209 -15.65 -9.95 17.23
N VAL A 210 -14.80 -9.44 16.33
CA VAL A 210 -13.43 -9.01 16.60
C VAL A 210 -13.15 -7.69 15.88
N THR A 211 -12.88 -6.63 16.64
CA THR A 211 -12.57 -5.30 16.09
C THR A 211 -11.18 -5.22 15.46
N TRP A 212 -10.21 -5.94 16.00
CA TRP A 212 -8.79 -5.85 15.62
C TRP A 212 -8.27 -7.17 15.08
N ALA A 213 -7.81 -7.17 13.83
CA ALA A 213 -7.03 -8.28 13.30
C ALA A 213 -5.59 -8.22 13.84
N ASP A 214 -5.02 -7.03 13.99
CA ASP A 214 -3.67 -6.88 14.54
C ASP A 214 -3.60 -5.64 15.42
N ARG A 215 -2.83 -5.71 16.50
CA ARG A 215 -2.56 -4.58 17.39
C ARG A 215 -1.09 -4.56 17.75
N ASP A 216 -0.38 -3.66 17.09
CA ASP A 216 1.01 -3.37 17.33
C ASP A 216 1.16 -1.92 17.79
N PRO A 217 2.25 -1.57 18.50
CA PRO A 217 2.56 -0.17 18.78
C PRO A 217 2.61 0.65 17.48
N GLU A 218 2.00 1.83 17.50
CA GLU A 218 2.05 2.76 16.37
C GLU A 218 3.30 3.64 16.54
N ASP A 219 4.36 3.30 15.82
CA ASP A 219 5.70 3.89 15.91
C ASP A 219 6.18 4.53 14.59
N ASN A 220 5.35 4.49 13.56
CA ASN A 220 5.65 5.02 12.23
C ASN A 220 4.60 6.08 11.82
N PRO A 221 5.00 7.35 11.60
CA PRO A 221 4.05 8.40 11.25
C PRO A 221 3.45 8.23 9.83
N LEU A 222 4.09 7.46 8.96
CA LEU A 222 3.74 7.35 7.55
C LEU A 222 2.93 6.09 7.24
N ARG A 223 2.77 5.18 8.20
CA ARG A 223 2.09 3.90 8.02
C ARG A 223 1.59 3.34 9.37
N TYR A 224 0.40 2.75 9.37
CA TYR A 224 -0.08 2.01 10.53
C TYR A 224 0.51 0.61 10.63
N SER A 225 0.83 0.21 11.86
CA SER A 225 1.29 -1.16 12.18
C SER A 225 0.09 -2.08 12.44
N SER A 226 -0.95 -1.55 13.09
CA SER A 226 -2.18 -2.28 13.42
C SER A 226 -3.17 -2.38 12.25
N LEU A 227 -4.11 -3.32 12.37
CA LEU A 227 -5.14 -3.54 11.35
C LEU A 227 -6.51 -3.80 11.98
N PRO A 228 -7.48 -2.88 11.82
CA PRO A 228 -8.86 -3.15 12.16
C PRO A 228 -9.50 -4.19 11.22
N MET A 229 -10.38 -5.02 11.76
CA MET A 229 -11.05 -6.07 11.00
C MET A 229 -11.99 -5.53 9.92
N ASN A 230 -12.60 -4.35 10.15
CA ASN A 230 -13.38 -3.69 9.10
C ASN A 230 -12.49 -3.32 7.90
N ALA A 231 -11.30 -2.77 8.15
CA ALA A 231 -10.34 -2.43 7.10
C ALA A 231 -9.89 -3.68 6.32
N ALA A 232 -9.63 -4.79 7.02
CA ALA A 232 -9.34 -6.09 6.39
C ALA A 232 -10.51 -6.58 5.51
N ASN A 233 -11.76 -6.40 5.97
CA ASN A 233 -12.95 -6.72 5.19
C ASN A 233 -13.07 -5.84 3.93
N VAL A 234 -12.89 -4.52 4.05
CA VAL A 234 -12.97 -3.62 2.89
C VAL A 234 -11.87 -3.93 1.88
N TYR A 235 -10.63 -4.20 2.34
CA TYR A 235 -9.58 -4.74 1.47
C TYR A 235 -10.04 -6.00 0.74
N TYR A 236 -10.60 -6.98 1.44
CA TYR A 236 -11.08 -8.20 0.81
C TYR A 236 -12.23 -7.96 -0.19
N GLN A 237 -13.06 -6.93 0.02
CA GLN A 237 -14.04 -6.50 -0.98
C GLN A 237 -13.36 -5.94 -2.25
N THR A 238 -12.25 -5.19 -2.12
CA THR A 238 -11.47 -4.74 -3.30
C THR A 238 -10.93 -5.93 -4.10
N VAL A 239 -10.47 -6.98 -3.42
CA VAL A 239 -9.99 -8.23 -4.02
C VAL A 239 -11.12 -8.89 -4.81
N LYS A 240 -12.29 -9.06 -4.20
CA LYS A 240 -13.45 -9.65 -4.89
C LYS A 240 -13.85 -8.85 -6.14
N ASN A 241 -13.90 -7.52 -6.02
CA ASN A 241 -14.28 -6.68 -7.15
C ASN A 241 -13.28 -6.80 -8.30
N VAL A 242 -11.98 -6.65 -8.05
CA VAL A 242 -10.98 -6.70 -9.13
C VAL A 242 -10.91 -8.08 -9.76
N GLN A 243 -11.06 -9.16 -8.98
CA GLN A 243 -11.10 -10.52 -9.52
C GLN A 243 -12.33 -10.77 -10.42
N GLU A 244 -13.50 -10.28 -10.01
CA GLU A 244 -14.72 -10.39 -10.83
C GLU A 244 -14.63 -9.50 -12.08
N ASP A 245 -14.09 -8.29 -11.97
CA ASP A 245 -13.89 -7.40 -13.12
C ASP A 245 -12.91 -7.98 -14.14
N LEU A 246 -11.88 -8.70 -13.70
CA LEU A 246 -10.92 -9.40 -14.55
C LEU A 246 -11.46 -10.72 -15.13
N LYS A 247 -12.58 -11.22 -14.60
CA LYS A 247 -13.15 -12.49 -15.02
C LYS A 247 -13.78 -12.35 -16.41
N GLY A 248 -13.15 -12.98 -17.39
CA GLY A 248 -13.64 -12.96 -18.77
C GLY A 248 -13.39 -11.66 -19.54
N LYS A 249 -12.74 -10.67 -18.93
CA LYS A 249 -12.28 -9.44 -19.59
C LYS A 249 -10.78 -9.47 -19.83
N THR A 250 -10.32 -8.72 -20.81
CA THR A 250 -8.91 -8.37 -21.01
C THR A 250 -8.75 -6.87 -20.91
N TYR A 251 -7.58 -6.42 -20.47
CA TYR A 251 -7.20 -5.02 -20.49
C TYR A 251 -6.22 -4.81 -21.64
N ASN A 252 -6.66 -4.03 -22.62
CA ASN A 252 -5.94 -3.85 -23.89
C ASN A 252 -5.20 -2.51 -23.95
N LYS A 253 -5.00 -1.86 -22.81
CA LYS A 253 -4.23 -0.62 -22.70
C LYS A 253 -2.92 -0.88 -21.94
N PRO A 254 -1.89 -0.04 -22.07
CA PRO A 254 -0.61 -0.24 -21.41
C PRO A 254 -0.71 -0.49 -19.90
N VAL A 255 0.09 -1.43 -19.43
CA VAL A 255 0.26 -1.79 -18.02
C VAL A 255 1.73 -1.84 -17.68
N PHE A 256 2.15 -0.99 -16.76
CA PHE A 256 3.40 -1.18 -16.03
C PHE A 256 3.07 -1.93 -14.74
N MET A 257 3.79 -3.01 -14.44
CA MET A 257 3.65 -3.74 -13.19
C MET A 257 5.02 -3.93 -12.54
N MET A 258 5.13 -3.70 -11.23
CA MET A 258 6.34 -3.96 -10.45
C MET A 258 6.03 -4.84 -9.26
N MET A 259 6.83 -5.88 -9.05
CA MET A 259 6.66 -6.86 -7.97
C MET A 259 7.99 -7.36 -7.42
N GLY A 260 7.99 -7.69 -6.13
CA GLY A 260 9.09 -8.41 -5.49
C GLY A 260 8.79 -9.89 -5.35
N GLU A 261 9.75 -10.76 -5.70
CA GLU A 261 9.69 -12.20 -5.46
C GLU A 261 9.53 -12.56 -3.98
N GLY A 262 10.20 -11.82 -3.09
CA GLY A 262 10.14 -12.07 -1.65
C GLY A 262 8.82 -11.66 -1.00
N ASP A 263 7.89 -11.05 -1.73
CA ASP A 263 6.64 -10.52 -1.20
C ASP A 263 5.75 -11.60 -0.56
N GLN A 264 5.66 -11.58 0.77
CA GLN A 264 4.84 -12.49 1.56
C GLN A 264 3.44 -11.96 1.90
N VAL A 265 3.11 -10.72 1.51
CA VAL A 265 1.80 -10.10 1.82
C VAL A 265 0.72 -10.65 0.88
N ILE A 266 1.09 -10.82 -0.39
CA ILE A 266 0.17 -11.15 -1.49
C ILE A 266 0.52 -12.50 -2.13
N ASP A 267 -0.41 -13.04 -2.91
CA ASP A 267 -0.16 -14.16 -3.80
C ASP A 267 0.45 -13.64 -5.11
N THR A 268 1.78 -13.72 -5.20
CA THR A 268 2.54 -13.22 -6.35
C THR A 268 2.25 -14.00 -7.63
N ASP A 269 2.05 -15.32 -7.51
CA ASP A 269 1.75 -16.19 -8.64
C ASP A 269 0.40 -15.85 -9.27
N TYR A 270 -0.60 -15.54 -8.44
CA TYR A 270 -1.89 -15.06 -8.93
C TYR A 270 -1.76 -13.75 -9.72
N ALA A 271 -1.02 -12.76 -9.19
CA ALA A 271 -0.81 -11.49 -9.88
C ALA A 271 -0.05 -11.66 -11.20
N LEU A 272 1.00 -12.50 -11.24
CA LEU A 272 1.72 -12.84 -12.47
C LEU A 272 0.82 -13.54 -13.49
N ALA A 273 -0.04 -14.46 -13.05
CA ALA A 273 -1.01 -15.12 -13.91
C ALA A 273 -2.02 -14.11 -14.49
N VAL A 274 -2.50 -13.15 -13.69
CA VAL A 274 -3.36 -12.06 -14.16
C VAL A 274 -2.64 -11.20 -15.20
N PHE A 275 -1.40 -10.77 -14.93
CA PHE A 275 -0.61 -9.97 -15.88
C PHE A 275 -0.50 -10.69 -17.23
N ASN A 276 -0.07 -11.96 -17.22
CA ASN A 276 0.15 -12.74 -18.43
C ASN A 276 -1.14 -13.05 -19.21
N THR A 277 -2.23 -13.36 -18.48
CA THR A 277 -3.46 -13.85 -19.11
C THR A 277 -4.49 -12.76 -19.42
N ARG A 278 -4.47 -11.63 -18.70
CA ARG A 278 -5.50 -10.57 -18.80
C ARG A 278 -4.99 -9.27 -19.40
N MET A 279 -3.70 -8.96 -19.27
CA MET A 279 -3.13 -7.73 -19.82
C MET A 279 -2.55 -8.02 -21.21
N LYS A 280 -3.14 -7.43 -22.25
CA LYS A 280 -2.88 -7.83 -23.66
C LYS A 280 -2.23 -6.76 -24.53
N HIS A 281 -2.02 -5.57 -24.00
CA HIS A 281 -1.35 -4.52 -24.75
C HIS A 281 0.14 -4.87 -24.99
N PRO A 282 0.68 -4.66 -26.20
CA PRO A 282 2.07 -5.04 -26.54
C PRO A 282 3.13 -4.27 -25.75
N ASN A 283 2.81 -3.07 -25.25
CA ASN A 283 3.72 -2.26 -24.42
C ASN A 283 3.63 -2.59 -22.93
N ASN A 284 2.89 -3.63 -22.53
CA ASN A 284 2.91 -4.07 -21.13
C ASN A 284 4.32 -4.45 -20.72
N HIS A 285 4.73 -4.08 -19.51
CA HIS A 285 6.04 -4.42 -18.97
C HIS A 285 5.96 -4.79 -17.48
N LEU A 286 6.58 -5.92 -17.13
CA LEU A 286 6.78 -6.35 -15.75
C LEU A 286 8.21 -6.03 -15.30
N VAL A 287 8.34 -5.37 -14.17
CA VAL A 287 9.57 -5.33 -13.38
C VAL A 287 9.48 -6.37 -12.27
N TRP A 288 10.42 -7.31 -12.27
CA TRP A 288 10.53 -8.38 -11.27
C TRP A 288 11.79 -8.18 -10.43
N LEU A 289 11.62 -7.91 -9.13
CA LEU A 289 12.74 -7.80 -8.19
C LEU A 289 12.93 -9.15 -7.48
N GLY A 290 13.88 -9.97 -7.94
CA GLY A 290 14.07 -11.35 -7.49
C GLY A 290 15.08 -12.13 -8.31
N GLU A 291 15.18 -13.43 -8.03
CA GLU A 291 16.21 -14.31 -8.62
C GLU A 291 15.64 -15.27 -9.67
N VAL A 292 14.34 -15.57 -9.60
CA VAL A 292 13.67 -16.53 -10.48
C VAL A 292 12.80 -15.78 -11.49
N LEU A 293 13.23 -15.80 -12.75
CA LEU A 293 12.52 -15.13 -13.84
C LEU A 293 11.11 -15.73 -14.01
N PRO A 294 10.03 -14.93 -13.88
CA PRO A 294 8.67 -15.42 -14.08
C PRO A 294 8.40 -15.70 -15.56
N LYS A 295 7.54 -16.69 -15.83
CA LYS A 295 7.13 -17.09 -17.19
C LYS A 295 6.07 -16.15 -17.76
N VAL A 296 6.43 -14.89 -17.95
CA VAL A 296 5.59 -13.86 -18.57
C VAL A 296 6.34 -13.16 -19.69
N ASN A 297 5.61 -12.56 -20.62
CA ASN A 297 6.22 -11.75 -21.68
C ASN A 297 6.60 -10.35 -21.16
N ASN A 298 7.58 -9.72 -21.80
CA ASN A 298 8.05 -8.36 -21.51
C ASN A 298 8.37 -8.13 -20.03
N VAL A 299 9.42 -8.80 -19.55
CA VAL A 299 9.89 -8.71 -18.17
C VAL A 299 11.34 -8.22 -18.11
N SER A 300 11.61 -7.31 -17.18
CA SER A 300 12.95 -6.98 -16.72
C SER A 300 13.11 -7.51 -15.29
N MET A 301 14.16 -8.28 -15.05
CA MET A 301 14.48 -8.84 -13.74
C MET A 301 15.70 -8.14 -13.14
N PHE A 302 15.62 -7.83 -11.85
CA PHE A 302 16.71 -7.27 -11.06
C PHE A 302 16.92 -8.14 -9.83
N SER A 303 18.17 -8.57 -9.61
CA SER A 303 18.53 -9.40 -8.44
C SER A 303 18.41 -8.59 -7.15
N MET A 304 17.99 -9.25 -6.08
CA MET A 304 17.79 -8.66 -4.76
C MET A 304 18.61 -9.36 -3.65
N ASP A 305 19.48 -10.30 -4.02
CA ASP A 305 20.59 -10.74 -3.17
C ASP A 305 21.78 -9.78 -3.36
N LEU A 306 21.76 -8.66 -2.62
CA LEU A 306 22.73 -7.57 -2.75
C LEU A 306 23.53 -7.43 -1.45
N PRO A 307 24.55 -8.28 -1.23
CA PRO A 307 25.31 -8.31 0.02
C PRO A 307 26.05 -7.00 0.32
N GLU A 308 26.49 -6.27 -0.72
CA GLU A 308 27.12 -4.96 -0.58
C GLU A 308 26.18 -3.88 -0.05
N LYS A 309 24.87 -4.07 -0.21
CA LYS A 309 23.82 -3.22 0.38
C LYS A 309 23.14 -3.85 1.60
N ARG A 310 23.62 -5.03 2.04
CA ARG A 310 23.00 -5.87 3.08
C ARG A 310 21.53 -6.21 2.78
N ILE A 311 21.15 -6.34 1.51
CA ILE A 311 19.79 -6.75 1.13
C ILE A 311 19.80 -8.26 0.85
N SER A 312 18.84 -8.98 1.44
CA SER A 312 18.74 -10.44 1.28
C SER A 312 17.69 -10.88 0.26
N ASN A 313 16.64 -10.09 0.06
CA ASN A 313 15.61 -10.27 -0.97
C ASN A 313 14.71 -9.02 -1.08
N SER A 314 13.81 -8.99 -2.06
CA SER A 314 12.78 -7.95 -2.22
C SER A 314 11.67 -8.06 -1.18
N SER A 315 10.94 -6.96 -0.95
CA SER A 315 9.79 -6.91 -0.06
C SER A 315 8.58 -6.25 -0.73
N HIS A 316 7.41 -6.35 -0.09
CA HIS A 316 6.20 -5.64 -0.51
C HIS A 316 6.37 -4.11 -0.56
N MET A 317 7.20 -3.53 0.31
CA MET A 317 7.41 -2.06 0.39
C MET A 317 8.59 -1.59 -0.47
N GLY A 318 9.60 -2.45 -0.69
CA GLY A 318 10.87 -2.14 -1.34
C GLY A 318 10.80 -1.94 -2.86
N ILE A 319 9.67 -1.41 -3.36
CA ILE A 319 9.42 -1.18 -4.79
C ILE A 319 9.19 0.31 -5.13
N LEU A 320 8.82 1.14 -4.16
CA LEU A 320 8.30 2.50 -4.42
C LEU A 320 9.23 3.64 -4.08
N PHE A 321 10.15 3.44 -3.14
CA PHE A 321 10.99 4.50 -2.63
C PHE A 321 12.38 4.48 -3.26
N SER A 322 12.89 5.66 -3.57
CA SER A 322 14.26 5.89 -4.00
C SER A 322 15.25 5.55 -2.87
N PRO A 323 16.48 5.10 -3.19
CA PRO A 323 17.55 4.98 -2.19
C PRO A 323 17.83 6.29 -1.43
N GLU A 324 17.53 7.44 -2.04
CA GLU A 324 17.72 8.78 -1.44
C GLU A 324 16.50 9.27 -0.64
N ASN A 325 15.45 8.46 -0.51
CA ASN A 325 14.27 8.86 0.25
C ASN A 325 14.62 9.09 1.73
N SER A 326 14.32 10.29 2.24
CA SER A 326 14.69 10.71 3.61
C SER A 326 14.08 9.86 4.74
N HIS A 327 12.99 9.14 4.48
CA HIS A 327 12.34 8.29 5.47
C HIS A 327 12.59 6.81 5.22
N TYR A 328 12.45 6.35 3.98
CA TYR A 328 12.47 4.92 3.65
C TYR A 328 13.64 4.47 2.77
N GLY A 329 14.53 5.39 2.40
CA GLY A 329 15.71 5.11 1.57
C GLY A 329 16.82 4.37 2.32
N GLU A 330 17.96 4.19 1.68
CA GLU A 330 19.12 3.47 2.20
C GLU A 330 19.66 4.06 3.52
N LYS A 331 19.52 5.38 3.68
CA LYS A 331 19.85 6.13 4.91
C LYS A 331 18.61 6.78 5.52
N GLY A 332 17.43 6.22 5.25
CA GLY A 332 16.16 6.76 5.71
C GLY A 332 16.05 6.76 7.24
N SER A 333 15.28 7.71 7.77
CA SER A 333 15.04 7.83 9.22
C SER A 333 14.15 6.74 9.82
N GLN A 334 13.45 5.95 9.00
CA GLN A 334 12.52 4.91 9.44
C GLN A 334 13.14 3.52 9.24
N LEU A 335 13.44 2.85 10.36
CA LEU A 335 13.88 1.45 10.38
C LEU A 335 12.76 0.59 10.96
N ILE A 336 12.20 -0.32 10.16
CA ILE A 336 11.12 -1.21 10.62
C ILE A 336 11.75 -2.52 11.10
N CYS A 337 12.01 -2.60 12.40
CA CYS A 337 12.60 -3.76 13.05
C CYS A 337 11.62 -4.92 13.23
N ASP A 338 10.31 -4.66 13.27
CA ASP A 338 9.35 -5.73 13.18
C ASP A 338 9.33 -6.28 11.75
N ASN A 339 10.07 -7.36 11.54
CA ASN A 339 10.18 -8.05 10.26
C ASN A 339 9.83 -9.54 10.33
N GLY A 340 9.10 -9.97 11.38
CA GLY A 340 8.55 -11.32 11.51
C GLY A 340 9.54 -12.32 12.11
N GLN A 341 10.74 -11.85 12.46
CA GLN A 341 11.79 -12.61 13.12
C GLN A 341 11.54 -12.77 14.63
N PRO A 342 12.31 -13.63 15.34
CA PRO A 342 12.17 -13.81 16.79
C PRO A 342 12.37 -12.51 17.58
N SER A 343 11.76 -12.43 18.77
CA SER A 343 11.80 -11.23 19.61
C SER A 343 13.21 -10.76 19.96
N ALA A 344 14.17 -11.68 20.11
CA ALA A 344 15.57 -11.33 20.39
C ALA A 344 16.20 -10.55 19.23
N SER A 345 15.98 -10.99 17.98
CA SER A 345 16.48 -10.31 16.79
C SER A 345 15.77 -8.98 16.55
N LYS A 346 14.47 -8.87 16.87
CA LYS A 346 13.75 -7.58 16.84
C LYS A 346 14.38 -6.58 17.84
N GLN A 347 14.60 -7.00 19.08
CA GLN A 347 15.22 -6.14 20.11
C GLN A 347 16.65 -5.73 19.74
N ALA A 348 17.44 -6.62 19.14
CA ALA A 348 18.78 -6.30 18.66
C ALA A 348 18.76 -5.24 17.54
N CYS A 349 17.81 -5.33 16.61
CA CYS A 349 17.57 -4.28 15.61
C CYS A 349 17.21 -2.94 16.25
N GLU A 350 16.28 -2.94 17.22
CA GLU A 350 15.86 -1.73 17.95
C GLU A 350 16.99 -1.12 18.79
N ALA A 351 17.95 -1.95 19.23
CA ALA A 351 19.16 -1.52 19.93
C ALA A 351 20.24 -0.95 19.00
N GLY A 352 20.03 -0.95 17.68
CA GLY A 352 20.96 -0.40 16.70
C GLY A 352 22.10 -1.34 16.29
N GLU A 353 21.95 -2.65 16.48
CA GLU A 353 22.88 -3.62 15.92
C GLU A 353 22.87 -3.61 14.38
N GLU A 354 23.88 -4.23 13.76
CA GLU A 354 23.93 -4.32 12.30
C GLU A 354 22.75 -5.16 11.76
N VAL A 355 22.03 -4.57 10.80
CA VAL A 355 20.87 -5.19 10.17
C VAL A 355 21.09 -5.46 8.69
N TRP A 356 20.45 -6.54 8.24
CA TRP A 356 20.18 -6.82 6.85
C TRP A 356 18.74 -6.41 6.52
N PHE A 357 18.44 -6.16 5.24
CA PHE A 357 17.11 -5.80 4.78
C PHE A 357 16.47 -6.96 4.02
N SER A 358 15.19 -7.23 4.30
CA SER A 358 14.47 -8.32 3.65
C SER A 358 12.95 -8.14 3.63
N ALA A 359 12.25 -9.08 3.00
CA ALA A 359 10.82 -9.26 3.14
C ALA A 359 10.41 -9.71 4.55
N TRP A 360 9.10 -9.62 4.84
CA TRP A 360 8.52 -10.16 6.07
C TRP A 360 8.84 -11.64 6.22
N GLY A 361 9.25 -12.05 7.42
CA GLY A 361 9.42 -13.44 7.78
C GLY A 361 10.58 -14.14 7.05
N PHE A 362 11.43 -13.38 6.34
CA PHE A 362 12.65 -13.93 5.77
C PHE A 362 13.73 -14.04 6.85
N GLU A 363 14.29 -15.24 6.99
CA GLU A 363 15.39 -15.53 7.92
C GLU A 363 16.51 -16.24 7.16
N LYS A 364 17.76 -15.80 7.38
CA LYS A 364 18.97 -16.41 6.76
C LYS A 364 20.17 -16.22 7.69
N ASP A 365 20.94 -17.29 7.88
CA ASP A 365 22.23 -17.32 8.58
C ASP A 365 22.26 -16.58 9.95
N ALA A 366 21.17 -16.66 10.73
CA ALA A 366 21.01 -15.95 12.01
C ALA A 366 21.21 -14.41 11.95
N ARG A 367 21.13 -13.82 10.74
CA ARG A 367 21.20 -12.37 10.54
C ARG A 367 19.98 -11.70 11.19
N ILE A 368 20.19 -10.47 11.67
CA ILE A 368 19.11 -9.60 12.12
C ILE A 368 18.55 -8.89 10.89
N HIS A 369 17.23 -8.96 10.69
CA HIS A 369 16.58 -8.34 9.55
C HIS A 369 15.66 -7.20 9.95
N ALA A 370 15.76 -6.08 9.24
CA ALA A 370 14.75 -5.04 9.16
C ALA A 370 14.00 -5.17 7.83
N ARG A 371 12.80 -4.59 7.76
CA ARG A 371 12.05 -4.53 6.50
C ARG A 371 12.84 -3.77 5.44
N LEU A 372 13.01 -4.34 4.26
CA LEU A 372 13.46 -3.56 3.09
C LEU A 372 12.36 -2.58 2.68
N THR A 373 12.65 -1.29 2.63
CA THR A 373 11.67 -0.24 2.32
C THR A 373 11.94 0.53 1.04
N TYR A 374 13.11 0.40 0.39
CA TYR A 374 13.41 1.10 -0.86
C TYR A 374 13.76 0.13 -1.99
N ASN A 375 13.63 0.64 -3.22
CA ASN A 375 14.07 -0.05 -4.44
C ASN A 375 15.51 0.40 -4.78
N PRO A 376 16.51 -0.49 -4.73
CA PRO A 376 17.89 -0.14 -5.10
C PRO A 376 18.04 0.22 -6.58
N TYR A 377 17.06 -0.12 -7.42
CA TYR A 377 17.00 0.15 -8.86
C TYR A 377 15.92 1.18 -9.22
N PHE A 378 15.65 2.15 -8.33
CA PHE A 378 14.54 3.08 -8.53
C PHE A 378 14.62 3.81 -9.87
N GLU A 379 15.77 4.37 -10.22
CA GLU A 379 15.97 5.09 -11.48
C GLU A 379 15.74 4.19 -12.70
N GLU A 380 16.31 2.99 -12.70
CA GLU A 380 16.18 2.04 -13.81
C GLU A 380 14.74 1.59 -14.00
N THR A 381 14.01 1.37 -12.91
CA THR A 381 12.61 0.93 -13.00
C THR A 381 11.66 2.08 -13.36
N MET A 382 11.96 3.32 -12.98
CA MET A 382 11.24 4.50 -13.46
C MET A 382 11.44 4.70 -14.97
N LEU A 383 12.65 4.49 -15.51
CA LEU A 383 12.89 4.53 -16.96
C LEU A 383 12.07 3.48 -17.72
N LEU A 384 11.91 2.27 -17.15
CA LEU A 384 11.04 1.24 -17.74
C LEU A 384 9.56 1.66 -17.69
N MET A 385 9.13 2.31 -16.60
CA MET A 385 7.79 2.88 -16.50
C MET A 385 7.53 3.94 -17.58
N ASP A 386 8.49 4.86 -17.78
CA ASP A 386 8.40 5.90 -18.82
C ASP A 386 8.28 5.29 -20.23
N GLN A 387 8.99 4.19 -20.51
CA GLN A 387 8.89 3.48 -21.78
C GLN A 387 7.50 2.89 -22.03
N VAL A 388 6.80 2.44 -20.99
CA VAL A 388 5.41 1.98 -21.09
C VAL A 388 4.47 3.16 -21.37
N MET A 389 4.71 4.31 -20.73
CA MET A 389 3.85 5.49 -20.81
C MET A 389 4.09 6.38 -22.05
N GLY A 390 5.29 6.36 -22.62
CA GLY A 390 5.75 7.26 -23.67
C GLY A 390 5.65 6.74 -25.10
N LYS A 391 5.22 5.49 -25.30
CA LYS A 391 5.01 4.93 -26.65
C LYS A 391 3.56 5.10 -27.08
N ASP A 392 3.31 6.18 -27.83
CA ASP A 392 2.09 6.34 -28.64
C ASP A 392 2.16 5.46 -29.91
#